data_AF-A0A1G4K7L9-F1
#
_entry.id   AF-A0A1G4K7L9-F1
#
_cell.length_a   1.000
_cell.length_b   1.000
_cell.length_c   1.000
_cell.angle_alpha   90.00
_cell.angle_beta   90.00
_cell.angle_gamma   90.00
#
_symmetry.space_group_name_H-M   'P 1'
#
loop_
_entity.id
_entity.type
_entity.pdbx_description
1 polymer ?
#
loop_
_entity_poly.entity_id
_entity_poly.type
_entity_poly.pdbx_seq_one_letter_code
_entity_poly.pdbx_strand_id
1 'polypeptide(L)'
;MSVKEEIKQLLNEAAKFYAAKDYEISTNLYSEANAIYDASTGSSNADYLYLYGKSLYMLALSHSDVFGGDDEQEEQEVEGDEEEESKKKQLYQFSDTLAEEEEDEEQETVNKGPSQEEDNSQQEEAQIEPQDEETPTSDFENAWEILELARSHYENMPQDSETLQKLSETYDILGEISLETENFPQAKQDFAKCLELRLKAYNDQDSAHRLIIESHYKLSLALEFDPSEGAECQKELERAIELLETRIKDQKAEKGDEGLLEELKVKLKELKVTEESFDTIKRESVAQVKQVLGVAPVNDLTSMVKKRKPKQDQTQQTKKQKK
;
A
#
# COMPACT_ATOMS: atom_id res chain seq x y z
N MET A 1 8.02 40.80 5.82
CA MET A 1 8.41 39.71 4.90
C MET A 1 7.35 39.64 3.81
N SER A 2 7.74 39.22 2.60
CA SER A 2 6.76 38.87 1.58
C SER A 2 6.03 37.60 2.01
N VAL A 3 4.74 37.46 1.68
CA VAL A 3 3.97 36.21 1.91
C VAL A 3 4.71 34.97 1.38
N LYS A 4 5.43 35.12 0.26
CA LYS A 4 6.26 34.04 -0.30
C LYS A 4 7.47 33.68 0.56
N GLU A 5 8.07 34.66 1.24
CA GLU A 5 9.21 34.43 2.14
C GLU A 5 8.75 33.71 3.42
N GLU A 6 7.58 34.09 3.93
CA GLU A 6 6.94 33.49 5.10
C GLU A 6 6.59 32.02 4.85
N ILE A 7 5.90 31.72 3.74
CA ILE A 7 5.61 30.32 3.34
C ILE A 7 6.91 29.51 3.24
N LYS A 8 7.95 30.07 2.62
CA LYS A 8 9.24 29.38 2.49
C LYS A 8 9.91 29.10 3.85
N GLN A 9 9.80 30.03 4.80
CA GLN A 9 10.31 29.82 6.15
C GLN A 9 9.56 28.70 6.86
N LEU A 10 8.23 28.72 6.82
CA LEU A 10 7.39 27.68 7.42
C LEU A 10 7.70 26.30 6.83
N LEU A 11 7.81 26.18 5.50
CA LEU A 11 8.14 24.91 4.84
C LEU A 11 9.52 24.37 5.27
N ASN A 12 10.52 25.26 5.38
CA ASN A 12 11.85 24.87 5.81
C ASN A 12 11.88 24.46 7.29
N GLU A 13 11.13 25.16 8.14
CA GLU A 13 11.05 24.84 9.56
C GLU A 13 10.27 23.53 9.78
N ALA A 14 9.16 23.34 9.07
CA ALA A 14 8.40 22.09 9.06
C ALA A 14 9.29 20.91 8.65
N ALA A 15 10.09 21.06 7.58
CA ALA A 15 11.02 20.03 7.13
C ALA A 15 12.08 19.68 8.20
N LYS A 16 12.56 20.64 8.99
CA LYS A 16 13.49 20.39 10.10
C LYS A 16 12.85 19.56 11.21
N PHE A 17 11.63 19.91 11.61
CA PHE A 17 10.90 19.16 12.63
C PHE A 17 10.50 17.77 12.13
N TYR A 18 10.12 17.65 10.85
CA TYR A 18 9.88 16.36 10.20
C TYR A 18 11.11 15.45 10.27
N ALA A 19 12.29 15.97 9.93
CA ALA A 19 13.55 15.23 10.02
C ALA A 19 13.91 14.87 11.47
N ALA A 20 13.55 15.72 12.44
CA ALA A 20 13.70 15.44 13.87
C ALA A 20 12.64 14.46 14.41
N LYS A 21 11.74 13.94 13.57
CA LYS A 21 10.61 13.06 13.92
C LYS A 21 9.60 13.71 14.87
N ASP A 22 9.62 15.03 14.97
CA ASP A 22 8.60 15.82 15.66
C ASP A 22 7.46 16.11 14.69
N TYR A 23 6.64 15.07 14.46
CA TYR A 23 5.58 15.12 13.46
C TYR A 23 4.42 16.03 13.88
N GLU A 24 4.22 16.28 15.18
CA GLU A 24 3.22 17.23 15.67
C GLU A 24 3.56 18.65 15.20
N ILE A 25 4.78 19.13 15.49
CA ILE A 25 5.21 20.48 15.10
C ILE A 25 5.31 20.59 13.57
N SER A 26 5.88 19.58 12.91
CA SER A 26 5.95 19.53 11.45
C SER A 26 4.57 19.69 10.79
N THR A 27 3.59 18.92 11.25
CA THR A 27 2.22 18.93 10.70
C THR A 27 1.56 20.29 10.87
N ASN A 28 1.70 20.89 12.05
CA ASN A 28 1.17 22.23 12.33
C ASN A 28 1.77 23.28 11.39
N LEU A 29 3.10 23.29 11.21
CA LEU A 29 3.78 24.25 10.33
C LEU A 29 3.43 24.05 8.84
N TYR A 30 3.33 22.80 8.37
CA TYR A 30 2.86 22.52 7.01
C TYR A 30 1.41 22.96 6.80
N SER A 31 0.53 22.76 7.78
CA SER A 31 -0.86 23.22 7.71
C SER A 31 -0.96 24.74 7.59
N GLU A 32 -0.13 25.48 8.35
CA GLU A 32 -0.08 26.95 8.31
C GLU A 32 0.46 27.43 6.96
N ALA A 33 1.51 26.80 6.44
CA ALA A 33 2.05 27.12 5.12
C ALA A 33 1.01 26.94 4.00
N ASN A 34 0.21 25.87 4.05
CA ASN A 34 -0.89 25.64 3.11
C ASN A 34 -1.98 26.71 3.25
N ALA A 35 -2.43 27.01 4.47
CA ALA A 35 -3.45 28.02 4.72
C ALA A 35 -3.05 29.41 4.19
N ILE A 36 -1.81 29.83 4.42
CA ILE A 36 -1.28 31.10 3.91
C ILE A 36 -1.20 31.09 2.38
N TYR A 37 -0.75 29.98 1.78
CA TYR A 37 -0.69 29.85 0.33
C TYR A 37 -2.09 29.96 -0.30
N ASP A 38 -3.06 29.23 0.23
CA ASP A 38 -4.44 29.18 -0.26
C ASP A 38 -5.12 30.55 -0.12
N ALA A 39 -4.92 31.23 1.02
CA ALA A 39 -5.42 32.59 1.22
C ALA A 39 -4.80 33.60 0.24
N SER A 40 -3.54 33.39 -0.16
CA SER A 40 -2.81 34.30 -1.04
C SER A 40 -3.06 34.11 -2.54
N THR A 41 -3.34 32.87 -2.96
CA THR A 41 -3.48 32.50 -4.38
C THR A 41 -4.92 32.13 -4.77
N GLY A 42 -5.75 31.75 -3.81
CA GLY A 42 -7.10 31.24 -4.03
C GLY A 42 -7.15 29.81 -4.57
N SER A 43 -6.02 29.08 -4.53
CA SER A 43 -5.90 27.70 -5.01
C SER A 43 -4.87 26.93 -4.20
N SER A 44 -5.04 25.63 -4.05
CA SER A 44 -4.07 24.79 -3.33
C SER A 44 -2.88 24.37 -4.21
N ASN A 45 -1.74 24.15 -3.57
CA ASN A 45 -0.52 23.65 -4.22
C ASN A 45 -0.34 22.15 -3.92
N ALA A 46 -0.14 21.35 -4.97
CA ALA A 46 -0.01 19.89 -4.83
C ALA A 46 1.18 19.47 -3.96
N ASP A 47 2.33 20.16 -4.09
CA ASP A 47 3.53 19.86 -3.32
C ASP A 47 3.31 20.17 -1.84
N TYR A 48 2.64 21.28 -1.53
CA TYR A 48 2.40 21.68 -0.13
C TYR A 48 1.37 20.79 0.53
N LEU A 49 0.33 20.39 -0.20
CA LEU A 49 -0.64 19.40 0.25
C LEU A 49 0.03 18.05 0.49
N TYR A 50 0.87 17.60 -0.43
CA TYR A 50 1.60 16.34 -0.29
C TYR A 50 2.49 16.35 0.98
N LEU A 51 3.26 17.42 1.21
CA LEU A 51 4.10 17.53 2.40
C LEU A 51 3.27 17.52 3.70
N TYR A 52 2.14 18.22 3.70
CA TYR A 52 1.23 18.22 4.85
C TYR A 52 0.63 16.82 5.09
N GLY A 53 0.09 16.19 4.06
CA GLY A 53 -0.50 14.85 4.14
C GLY A 53 0.51 13.77 4.53
N LYS A 54 1.75 13.86 4.03
CA LYS A 54 2.85 13.00 4.44
C LYS A 54 3.22 13.19 5.92
N SER A 55 3.22 14.42 6.41
CA SER A 55 3.45 14.71 7.83
C SER A 55 2.34 14.15 8.73
N LEU A 56 1.08 14.30 8.32
CA LEU A 56 -0.07 13.69 8.99
C LEU A 56 0.04 12.16 9.03
N TYR A 57 0.45 11.54 7.92
CA TYR A 57 0.64 10.10 7.85
C TYR A 57 1.70 9.61 8.85
N MET A 58 2.84 10.30 8.93
CA MET A 58 3.88 9.93 9.90
C MET A 58 3.43 10.14 11.36
N LEU A 59 2.64 11.19 11.61
CA LEU A 59 2.02 11.42 12.92
C LEU A 59 1.07 10.27 13.27
N ALA A 60 0.20 9.87 12.33
CA ALA A 60 -0.72 8.74 12.49
C ALA A 60 0.03 7.42 12.78
N LEU A 61 1.11 7.15 12.05
CA LEU A 61 1.98 6.01 12.34
C LEU A 61 2.56 6.06 13.75
N SER A 62 3.04 7.24 14.19
CA SER A 62 3.62 7.39 15.52
C SER A 62 2.61 7.13 16.65
N HIS A 63 1.34 7.47 16.42
CA HIS A 63 0.26 7.15 17.36
C HIS A 63 -0.14 5.67 17.29
N SER A 64 -0.19 5.07 16.09
CA SER A 64 -0.47 3.64 15.90
C SER A 64 0.59 2.76 16.55
N ASP A 65 1.87 3.12 16.41
CA ASP A 65 3.00 2.41 17.01
C ASP A 65 2.93 2.41 18.55
N VAL A 66 2.52 3.52 19.17
CA VAL A 66 2.41 3.65 20.64
C VAL A 66 1.31 2.77 21.24
N PHE A 67 0.27 2.43 20.49
CA PHE A 67 -0.77 1.50 20.93
C PHE A 67 -0.54 0.05 20.47
N GLY A 68 0.45 -0.17 19.59
CA GLY A 68 0.81 -1.47 19.03
C GLY A 68 2.16 -2.03 19.50
N GLY A 69 2.87 -1.35 20.39
CA GLY A 69 4.18 -1.76 20.90
C GLY A 69 4.39 -1.34 22.35
N ASP A 70 4.48 -2.35 23.22
CA ASP A 70 4.86 -2.30 24.63
C ASP A 70 3.99 -1.44 25.57
N ASP A 71 3.02 -2.11 26.21
CA ASP A 71 2.54 -1.73 27.53
C ASP A 71 3.76 -1.45 28.45
N GLU A 72 3.78 -0.27 29.06
CA GLU A 72 4.68 0.11 30.14
C GLU A 72 4.75 -1.00 31.20
N GLN A 73 5.81 -1.81 31.19
CA GLN A 73 6.21 -2.61 32.34
C GLN A 73 7.68 -2.37 32.69
N GLU A 74 7.83 -1.92 33.93
CA GLU A 74 9.04 -1.67 34.70
C GLU A 74 10.13 -2.74 34.51
N GLU A 75 11.38 -2.25 34.55
CA GLU A 75 12.63 -3.00 34.67
C GLU A 75 12.50 -4.42 35.26
N GLN A 76 12.63 -5.44 34.42
CA GLN A 76 13.26 -6.71 34.80
C GLN A 76 13.74 -7.51 33.59
N GLU A 77 15.06 -7.72 33.54
CA GLU A 77 15.76 -8.61 32.62
C GLU A 77 15.19 -10.04 32.65
N VAL A 78 14.64 -10.53 31.53
CA VAL A 78 14.65 -11.96 31.18
C VAL A 78 14.73 -12.13 29.66
N GLU A 79 15.74 -12.86 29.17
CA GLU A 79 15.89 -13.31 27.78
C GLU A 79 14.71 -14.21 27.34
N GLY A 80 14.20 -14.01 26.12
CA GLY A 80 13.35 -15.00 25.44
C GLY A 80 12.47 -14.47 24.29
N ASP A 81 13.06 -14.40 23.09
CA ASP A 81 12.50 -14.77 21.77
C ASP A 81 11.01 -14.43 21.45
N GLU A 82 10.75 -13.22 20.96
CA GLU A 82 9.62 -12.88 20.05
C GLU A 82 10.07 -11.78 19.07
N GLU A 83 10.63 -12.17 17.91
CA GLU A 83 11.23 -11.26 16.90
C GLU A 83 10.47 -11.20 15.55
N GLU A 84 9.25 -11.73 15.45
CA GLU A 84 8.55 -11.84 14.15
C GLU A 84 7.62 -10.67 13.78
N GLU A 85 7.00 -9.96 14.74
CA GLU A 85 6.08 -8.86 14.41
C GLU A 85 6.78 -7.52 14.16
N SER A 86 7.86 -7.21 14.90
CA SER A 86 8.59 -5.94 14.73
C SER A 86 9.33 -5.83 13.39
N LYS A 87 9.73 -6.96 12.78
CA LYS A 87 10.41 -7.00 11.47
C LYS A 87 9.45 -6.77 10.30
N LYS A 88 8.18 -7.16 10.41
CA LYS A 88 7.17 -6.89 9.36
C LYS A 88 6.92 -5.39 9.18
N LYS A 89 7.01 -4.60 10.25
CA LYS A 89 6.73 -3.15 10.21
C LYS A 89 7.90 -2.33 9.64
N GLN A 90 9.16 -2.72 9.89
CA GLN A 90 10.34 -2.09 9.28
C GLN A 90 10.43 -2.26 7.76
N LEU A 91 9.70 -3.23 7.20
CA LEU A 91 9.74 -3.56 5.78
C LEU A 91 8.92 -2.59 4.90
N TYR A 92 8.10 -1.72 5.50
CA TYR A 92 7.35 -0.67 4.81
C TYR A 92 8.18 0.59 4.54
N GLN A 93 9.26 0.82 5.30
CA GLN A 93 10.08 2.02 5.18
C GLN A 93 11.23 1.84 4.18
N PHE A 94 10.91 1.65 2.90
CA PHE A 94 11.91 1.72 1.83
C PHE A 94 12.39 3.16 1.55
N SER A 95 11.69 4.18 2.04
CA SER A 95 11.89 5.59 1.69
C SER A 95 12.80 6.38 2.64
N ASP A 96 13.20 5.83 3.80
CA ASP A 96 13.93 6.59 4.85
C ASP A 96 15.46 6.66 4.63
N THR A 97 15.96 6.34 3.43
CA THR A 97 17.42 6.34 3.14
C THR A 97 17.86 7.23 1.97
N LEU A 98 17.03 8.19 1.53
CA LEU A 98 17.40 9.08 0.42
C LEU A 98 17.10 10.57 0.67
N ALA A 99 17.45 11.08 1.85
CA ALA A 99 17.56 12.53 2.09
C ALA A 99 18.53 12.85 3.24
N GLU A 100 19.80 12.45 3.11
CA GLU A 100 20.87 12.98 3.97
C GLU A 100 22.05 13.44 3.10
N GLU A 101 22.12 14.76 2.87
CA GLU A 101 23.38 15.48 2.66
C GLU A 101 23.26 16.87 3.31
N GLU A 102 23.96 17.01 4.46
CA GLU A 102 24.49 18.20 5.15
C GLU A 102 23.48 19.25 5.68
N GLU A 103 23.55 19.76 6.92
CA GLU A 103 24.71 20.20 7.71
C GLU A 103 24.53 19.98 9.22
N ASP A 104 25.64 19.66 9.89
CA ASP A 104 25.89 19.85 11.32
C ASP A 104 25.70 21.33 11.72
N GLU A 105 25.03 21.61 12.85
CA GLU A 105 25.60 22.46 13.92
C GLU A 105 24.65 22.57 15.15
N GLU A 106 25.17 22.06 16.26
CA GLU A 106 25.16 22.54 17.66
C GLU A 106 23.89 23.07 18.36
N GLN A 107 23.63 22.42 19.50
CA GLN A 107 22.64 22.69 20.53
C GLN A 107 22.75 24.08 21.18
N GLU A 108 21.62 24.68 21.53
CA GLU A 108 21.50 25.42 22.80
C GLU A 108 20.10 25.27 23.44
N THR A 109 20.11 24.73 24.65
CA THR A 109 18.98 24.58 25.57
C THR A 109 18.66 25.90 26.28
N VAL A 110 17.41 26.38 26.28
CA VAL A 110 16.94 27.35 27.29
C VAL A 110 15.49 27.09 27.74
N ASN A 111 15.40 26.38 28.87
CA ASN A 111 14.67 26.69 30.10
C ASN A 111 13.22 27.24 30.07
N LYS A 112 12.30 26.40 30.60
CA LYS A 112 10.96 26.73 31.09
C LYS A 112 10.99 27.76 32.23
N GLY A 113 9.97 28.63 32.28
CA GLY A 113 9.63 29.46 33.45
C GLY A 113 8.15 29.88 33.42
N PRO A 114 7.36 29.65 34.49
CA PRO A 114 5.90 29.76 34.47
C PRO A 114 5.39 31.12 34.98
N SER A 115 4.14 31.48 34.64
CA SER A 115 3.37 32.42 35.45
C SER A 115 1.88 32.09 35.43
N GLN A 116 1.37 31.85 36.64
CA GLN A 116 -0.02 31.75 37.04
C GLN A 116 -0.60 33.14 37.38
N GLU A 117 -1.92 33.15 37.56
CA GLU A 117 -2.81 34.03 38.34
C GLU A 117 -3.74 34.93 37.49
N GLU A 118 -5.02 34.56 37.36
CA GLU A 118 -6.21 34.79 38.24
C GLU A 118 -7.09 35.92 37.66
N ASP A 119 -8.25 35.56 37.08
CA ASP A 119 -9.61 35.63 37.67
C ASP A 119 -10.26 37.03 37.59
N ASN A 120 -11.37 37.17 36.84
CA ASN A 120 -12.71 37.38 37.41
C ASN A 120 -13.79 37.66 36.33
N SER A 121 -14.79 36.78 36.34
CA SER A 121 -16.22 36.87 35.97
C SER A 121 -16.77 37.95 35.01
N GLN A 122 -17.55 37.47 34.02
CA GLN A 122 -18.99 37.75 33.95
C GLN A 122 -19.71 36.80 32.97
N GLN A 123 -20.78 36.19 33.45
CA GLN A 123 -21.72 35.34 32.72
C GLN A 123 -22.58 36.17 31.78
N GLU A 124 -22.65 35.79 30.52
CA GLU A 124 -23.82 36.00 29.67
C GLU A 124 -24.16 34.68 28.98
N GLU A 125 -25.33 34.13 29.32
CA GLU A 125 -25.94 32.98 28.67
C GLU A 125 -26.28 33.32 27.22
N ALA A 126 -25.35 33.03 26.32
CA ALA A 126 -25.66 32.80 24.92
C ALA A 126 -25.75 31.29 24.71
N GLN A 127 -26.88 30.82 24.20
CA GLN A 127 -27.08 29.45 23.75
C GLN A 127 -25.97 29.08 22.77
N ILE A 128 -24.96 28.37 23.25
CA ILE A 128 -24.03 27.64 22.41
C ILE A 128 -24.83 26.44 21.92
N GLU A 129 -25.36 26.55 20.70
CA GLU A 129 -25.65 25.35 19.91
C GLU A 129 -24.40 24.48 19.97
N PRO A 130 -24.51 23.17 20.25
CA PRO A 130 -23.34 22.32 20.26
C PRO A 130 -22.67 22.50 18.89
N GLN A 131 -21.46 23.08 18.90
CA GLN A 131 -20.53 22.90 17.80
C GLN A 131 -20.56 21.41 17.52
N ASP A 132 -20.82 21.07 16.26
CA ASP A 132 -20.69 19.71 15.76
C ASP A 132 -19.47 19.10 16.47
N GLU A 133 -19.73 18.10 17.30
CA GLU A 133 -18.69 17.15 17.68
C GLU A 133 -18.27 16.56 16.34
N GLU A 134 -17.27 17.18 15.70
CA GLU A 134 -16.42 16.52 14.73
C GLU A 134 -15.98 15.26 15.46
N THR A 135 -16.66 14.16 15.15
CA THR A 135 -16.22 12.84 15.55
C THR A 135 -14.74 12.81 15.21
N PRO A 136 -13.83 12.57 16.17
CA PRO A 136 -12.41 12.60 15.88
C PRO A 136 -12.18 11.62 14.73
N THR A 137 -11.98 12.16 13.53
CA THR A 137 -11.59 11.39 12.35
C THR A 137 -10.26 10.75 12.70
N SER A 138 -10.07 9.49 12.32
CA SER A 138 -8.81 8.82 12.60
C SER A 138 -7.66 9.62 11.99
N ASP A 139 -6.49 9.68 12.64
CA ASP A 139 -5.33 10.39 12.10
C ASP A 139 -4.98 9.93 10.66
N PHE A 140 -5.23 8.65 10.35
CA PHE A 140 -5.11 8.11 9.01
C PHE A 140 -6.14 8.67 8.01
N GLU A 141 -7.37 8.94 8.45
CA GLU A 141 -8.42 9.54 7.61
C GLU A 141 -8.05 10.99 7.26
N ASN A 142 -7.55 11.76 8.24
CA ASN A 142 -7.05 13.11 8.01
C ASN A 142 -5.87 13.12 7.01
N ALA A 143 -4.91 12.20 7.17
CA ALA A 143 -3.81 12.05 6.23
C ALA A 143 -4.32 11.70 4.81
N TRP A 144 -5.25 10.75 4.72
CA TRP A 144 -5.83 10.29 3.47
C TRP A 144 -6.53 11.41 2.70
N GLU A 145 -7.37 12.23 3.37
CA GLU A 145 -8.10 13.32 2.72
C GLU A 145 -7.16 14.34 2.07
N ILE A 146 -6.10 14.73 2.79
CA ILE A 146 -5.10 15.69 2.28
C ILE A 146 -4.29 15.08 1.12
N LEU A 147 -3.91 13.80 1.21
CA LEU A 147 -3.18 13.11 0.16
C LEU A 147 -4.05 12.86 -1.09
N GLU A 148 -5.34 12.57 -0.93
CA GLU A 148 -6.29 12.49 -2.03
C GLU A 148 -6.44 13.83 -2.76
N LEU A 149 -6.44 14.94 -2.02
CA LEU A 149 -6.45 16.26 -2.62
C LEU A 149 -5.15 16.49 -3.42
N ALA A 150 -3.98 16.18 -2.84
CA ALA A 150 -2.70 16.27 -3.53
C ALA A 150 -2.67 15.41 -4.80
N ARG A 151 -3.13 14.15 -4.72
CA ARG A 151 -3.27 13.21 -5.84
C ARG A 151 -4.11 13.81 -6.97
N SER A 152 -5.30 14.30 -6.64
CA SER A 152 -6.21 14.94 -7.60
C SER A 152 -5.55 16.12 -8.31
N HIS A 153 -4.76 16.94 -7.60
CA HIS A 153 -4.00 18.01 -8.24
C HIS A 153 -2.92 17.48 -9.19
N TYR A 154 -2.12 16.50 -8.78
CA TYR A 154 -1.09 15.90 -9.64
C TYR A 154 -1.66 15.18 -10.87
N GLU A 155 -2.82 14.54 -10.77
CA GLU A 155 -3.50 13.92 -11.92
C GLU A 155 -3.90 14.95 -12.98
N ASN A 156 -4.19 16.18 -12.56
CA ASN A 156 -4.55 17.28 -13.45
C ASN A 156 -3.32 18.03 -14.02
N MET A 157 -2.11 17.71 -13.57
CA MET A 157 -0.86 18.29 -14.07
C MET A 157 -0.35 17.57 -15.33
N PRO A 158 0.52 18.21 -16.13
CA PRO A 158 1.21 17.55 -17.23
C PRO A 158 1.97 16.31 -16.73
N GLN A 159 1.78 15.17 -17.38
CA GLN A 159 2.37 13.89 -16.97
C GLN A 159 3.83 13.78 -17.43
N ASP A 160 4.68 14.70 -16.95
CA ASP A 160 6.12 14.67 -17.12
C ASP A 160 6.79 13.78 -16.05
N SER A 161 8.11 13.58 -16.17
CA SER A 161 8.83 12.68 -15.28
C SER A 161 8.68 13.07 -13.81
N GLU A 162 8.78 14.36 -13.48
CA GLU A 162 8.64 14.86 -12.10
C GLU A 162 7.23 14.62 -11.54
N THR A 163 6.19 14.94 -12.32
CA THR A 163 4.79 14.73 -11.90
C THR A 163 4.50 13.25 -11.71
N LEU A 164 5.01 12.37 -12.58
CA LEU A 164 4.84 10.92 -12.43
C LEU A 164 5.49 10.40 -11.15
N GLN A 165 6.67 10.93 -10.78
CA GLN A 165 7.36 10.54 -9.54
C GLN A 165 6.53 10.95 -8.32
N LYS A 166 6.16 12.23 -8.22
CA LYS A 166 5.35 12.77 -7.10
C LYS A 166 3.98 12.09 -6.98
N LEU A 167 3.31 11.87 -8.10
CA LEU A 167 2.02 11.15 -8.12
C LEU A 167 2.20 9.71 -7.66
N SER A 168 3.29 9.03 -8.07
CA SER A 168 3.54 7.66 -7.64
C SER A 168 3.83 7.56 -6.13
N GLU A 169 4.55 8.52 -5.57
CA GLU A 169 4.79 8.61 -4.12
C GLU A 169 3.49 8.90 -3.35
N THR A 170 2.61 9.72 -3.92
CA THR A 170 1.29 9.97 -3.31
C THR A 170 0.45 8.68 -3.26
N TYR A 171 0.41 7.92 -4.36
CA TYR A 171 -0.26 6.61 -4.39
C TYR A 171 0.37 5.58 -3.46
N ASP A 172 1.69 5.63 -3.27
CA ASP A 172 2.40 4.74 -2.35
C ASP A 172 1.89 4.93 -0.92
N ILE A 173 1.86 6.18 -0.44
CA ILE A 173 1.36 6.50 0.92
C ILE A 173 -0.14 6.18 1.05
N LEU A 174 -0.96 6.48 0.04
CA LEU A 174 -2.39 6.12 0.05
C LEU A 174 -2.61 4.59 0.14
N GLY A 175 -1.76 3.82 -0.55
CA GLY A 175 -1.75 2.37 -0.45
C GLY A 175 -1.35 1.87 0.93
N GLU A 176 -0.35 2.50 1.56
CA GLU A 176 0.07 2.18 2.94
C GLU A 176 -1.01 2.51 3.97
N ILE A 177 -1.65 3.68 3.86
CA ILE A 177 -2.80 4.04 4.71
C ILE A 177 -3.91 3.00 4.55
N SER A 178 -4.22 2.61 3.32
CA SER A 178 -5.25 1.61 3.04
C SER A 178 -4.88 0.24 3.59
N LEU A 179 -3.57 -0.10 3.63
CA LEU A 179 -3.10 -1.36 4.19
C LEU A 179 -3.20 -1.36 5.72
N GLU A 180 -2.75 -0.27 6.38
CA GLU A 180 -2.79 -0.09 7.84
C GLU A 180 -4.23 -0.06 8.36
N THR A 181 -5.17 0.48 7.58
CA THR A 181 -6.61 0.51 7.88
C THR A 181 -7.36 -0.75 7.43
N GLU A 182 -6.64 -1.81 7.03
CA GLU A 182 -7.17 -3.11 6.56
C GLU A 182 -8.10 -3.01 5.33
N ASN A 183 -8.05 -1.91 4.59
CA ASN A 183 -8.74 -1.72 3.32
C ASN A 183 -7.92 -2.30 2.14
N PHE A 184 -7.71 -3.62 2.18
CA PHE A 184 -6.90 -4.34 1.18
C PHE A 184 -7.34 -4.12 -0.29
N PRO A 185 -8.66 -4.07 -0.63
CA PRO A 185 -9.09 -3.80 -2.00
C PRO A 185 -8.66 -2.43 -2.53
N GLN A 186 -8.61 -1.42 -1.66
CA GLN A 186 -8.12 -0.08 -2.00
C GLN A 186 -6.59 -0.06 -2.07
N ALA A 187 -5.91 -0.64 -1.09
CA ALA A 187 -4.45 -0.78 -1.08
C ALA A 187 -3.93 -1.43 -2.38
N LYS A 188 -4.60 -2.49 -2.84
CA LYS A 188 -4.29 -3.14 -4.13
C LYS A 188 -4.37 -2.18 -5.32
N GLN A 189 -5.41 -1.35 -5.38
CA GLN A 189 -5.60 -0.39 -6.47
C GLN A 189 -4.52 0.69 -6.45
N ASP A 190 -4.24 1.24 -5.27
CA ASP A 190 -3.27 2.32 -5.11
C ASP A 190 -1.83 1.83 -5.38
N PHE A 191 -1.43 0.66 -4.86
CA PHE A 191 -0.12 0.10 -5.17
C PHE A 191 0.02 -0.32 -6.64
N ALA A 192 -1.04 -0.85 -7.26
CA ALA A 192 -1.02 -1.14 -8.70
C ALA A 192 -0.83 0.15 -9.52
N LYS A 193 -1.46 1.25 -9.09
CA LYS A 193 -1.30 2.54 -9.75
C LYS A 193 0.09 3.15 -9.52
N CYS A 194 0.61 3.05 -8.30
CA CYS A 194 1.98 3.40 -7.95
C CYS A 194 2.99 2.69 -8.85
N LEU A 195 2.86 1.36 -9.00
CA LEU A 195 3.71 0.55 -9.88
C LEU A 195 3.63 1.01 -11.34
N GLU A 196 2.42 1.25 -11.87
CA GLU A 196 2.23 1.74 -13.24
C GLU A 196 2.97 3.06 -13.49
N LEU A 197 2.90 3.99 -12.54
CA LEU A 197 3.55 5.29 -12.63
C LEU A 197 5.08 5.19 -12.50
N ARG A 198 5.59 4.38 -11.57
CA ARG A 198 7.03 4.14 -11.39
C ARG A 198 7.64 3.44 -12.61
N LEU A 199 6.92 2.50 -13.22
CA LEU A 199 7.34 1.91 -14.50
C LEU A 199 7.45 3.00 -15.59
N LYS A 200 6.46 3.89 -15.71
CA LYS A 200 6.53 5.00 -16.69
C LYS A 200 7.66 5.98 -16.40
N ALA A 201 7.94 6.28 -15.13
CA ALA A 201 8.93 7.26 -14.72
C ALA A 201 10.37 6.74 -14.87
N TYR A 202 10.62 5.47 -14.55
CA TYR A 202 11.97 4.95 -14.34
C TYR A 202 12.40 3.85 -15.32
N ASN A 203 11.48 3.11 -15.93
CA ASN A 203 11.83 1.88 -16.66
C ASN A 203 12.75 2.12 -17.88
N ASP A 204 12.65 3.28 -18.53
CA ASP A 204 13.52 3.64 -19.66
C ASP A 204 14.97 3.96 -19.22
N GLN A 205 15.16 4.35 -17.96
CA GLN A 205 16.46 4.72 -17.39
C GLN A 205 17.09 3.55 -16.63
N ASP A 206 16.30 2.88 -15.79
CA ASP A 206 16.69 1.71 -15.01
C ASP A 206 15.50 0.76 -14.87
N SER A 207 15.49 -0.33 -15.63
CA SER A 207 14.42 -1.32 -15.59
C SER A 207 14.33 -2.08 -14.26
N ALA A 208 15.39 -2.02 -13.44
CA ALA A 208 15.45 -2.58 -12.10
C ALA A 208 15.60 -1.48 -11.05
N HIS A 209 14.97 -0.32 -11.27
CA HIS A 209 14.95 0.78 -10.32
C HIS A 209 14.37 0.34 -8.96
N ARG A 210 14.98 0.78 -7.85
CA ARG A 210 14.61 0.36 -6.48
C ARG A 210 13.10 0.54 -6.21
N LEU A 211 12.55 1.70 -6.57
CA LEU A 211 11.13 2.00 -6.39
C LEU A 211 10.20 1.06 -7.18
N ILE A 212 10.62 0.51 -8.32
CA ILE A 212 9.82 -0.48 -9.07
C ILE A 212 9.78 -1.81 -8.29
N ILE A 213 10.92 -2.22 -7.72
CA ILE A 213 11.03 -3.43 -6.90
C ILE A 213 10.16 -3.31 -5.66
N GLU A 214 10.25 -2.19 -4.97
CA GLU A 214 9.43 -1.86 -3.81
C GLU A 214 7.93 -1.92 -4.15
N SER A 215 7.51 -1.36 -5.29
CA SER A 215 6.09 -1.39 -5.68
C SER A 215 5.58 -2.80 -5.97
N HIS A 216 6.37 -3.66 -6.63
CA HIS A 216 6.02 -5.07 -6.80
C HIS A 216 5.87 -5.76 -5.44
N TYR A 217 6.78 -5.49 -4.51
CA TYR A 217 6.73 -6.05 -3.17
C TYR A 217 5.49 -5.56 -2.39
N LYS A 218 5.24 -4.25 -2.29
CA LYS A 218 4.07 -3.69 -1.59
C LYS A 218 2.74 -4.13 -2.20
N LEU A 219 2.67 -4.23 -3.54
CA LEU A 219 1.49 -4.80 -4.21
C LEU A 219 1.26 -6.26 -3.81
N SER A 220 2.33 -7.06 -3.70
CA SER A 220 2.21 -8.44 -3.21
C SER A 220 1.65 -8.53 -1.79
N LEU A 221 1.98 -7.57 -0.92
CA LEU A 221 1.44 -7.49 0.45
C LEU A 221 -0.07 -7.26 0.44
N ALA A 222 -0.55 -6.31 -0.36
CA ALA A 222 -1.99 -6.06 -0.46
C ALA A 222 -2.75 -7.25 -1.06
N LEU A 223 -2.13 -7.98 -2.01
CA LEU A 223 -2.73 -9.16 -2.64
C LEU A 223 -2.79 -10.37 -1.70
N GLU A 224 -1.91 -10.47 -0.70
CA GLU A 224 -1.82 -11.62 0.21
C GLU A 224 -3.10 -11.85 1.03
N PHE A 225 -3.85 -10.77 1.30
CA PHE A 225 -5.09 -10.81 2.07
C PHE A 225 -6.33 -11.22 1.27
N ASP A 226 -6.22 -11.39 -0.05
CA ASP A 226 -7.30 -11.89 -0.90
C ASP A 226 -7.00 -13.34 -1.36
N PRO A 227 -7.70 -14.35 -0.80
CA PRO A 227 -7.48 -15.75 -1.17
C PRO A 227 -7.73 -16.07 -2.65
N SER A 228 -8.42 -15.19 -3.39
CA SER A 228 -8.64 -15.35 -4.83
C SER A 228 -7.47 -14.85 -5.68
N GLU A 229 -6.55 -14.08 -5.09
CA GLU A 229 -5.45 -13.41 -5.77
C GLU A 229 -4.08 -14.05 -5.47
N GLY A 230 -4.04 -15.22 -4.82
CA GLY A 230 -2.79 -15.88 -4.41
C GLY A 230 -1.78 -16.10 -5.55
N ALA A 231 -2.26 -16.41 -6.76
CA ALA A 231 -1.41 -16.55 -7.94
C ALA A 231 -0.78 -15.20 -8.40
N GLU A 232 -1.53 -14.10 -8.31
CA GLU A 232 -1.01 -12.78 -8.66
C GLU A 232 -0.07 -12.27 -7.56
N CYS A 233 -0.37 -12.50 -6.29
CA CYS A 233 0.52 -12.22 -5.16
C CYS A 233 1.91 -12.86 -5.37
N GLN A 234 1.94 -14.16 -5.70
CA GLN A 234 3.20 -14.86 -5.98
C GLN A 234 3.94 -14.28 -7.18
N LYS A 235 3.22 -13.93 -8.24
CA LYS A 235 3.82 -13.36 -9.45
C LYS A 235 4.46 -11.99 -9.19
N GLU A 236 3.81 -11.13 -8.42
CA GLU A 236 4.36 -9.83 -8.03
C GLU A 236 5.60 -9.99 -7.14
N LEU A 237 5.57 -10.93 -6.20
CA LEU A 237 6.71 -11.26 -5.34
C LEU A 237 7.89 -11.87 -6.12
N GLU A 238 7.61 -12.77 -7.06
CA GLU A 238 8.60 -13.31 -8.02
C GLU A 238 9.25 -12.18 -8.81
N ARG A 239 8.46 -11.21 -9.26
CA ARG A 239 8.98 -10.08 -10.03
C ARG A 239 9.90 -9.19 -9.21
N ALA A 240 9.55 -8.91 -7.95
CA ALA A 240 10.43 -8.20 -7.02
C ALA A 240 11.77 -8.93 -6.83
N ILE A 241 11.73 -10.25 -6.63
CA ILE A 241 12.93 -11.11 -6.49
C ILE A 241 13.81 -11.04 -7.74
N GLU A 242 13.24 -11.23 -8.93
CA GLU A 242 13.98 -11.21 -10.20
C GLU A 242 14.71 -9.87 -10.44
N LEU A 243 14.03 -8.76 -10.15
CA LEU A 243 14.61 -7.44 -10.31
C LEU A 243 15.71 -7.18 -9.28
N LEU A 244 15.55 -7.64 -8.05
CA LEU A 244 16.56 -7.51 -7.00
C LEU A 244 17.80 -8.37 -7.31
N GLU A 245 17.61 -9.60 -7.81
CA GLU A 245 18.70 -10.43 -8.34
C GLU A 245 19.44 -9.74 -9.49
N THR A 246 18.70 -9.07 -10.37
CA THR A 246 19.28 -8.30 -11.48
C THR A 246 20.15 -7.15 -10.95
N ARG A 247 19.67 -6.38 -9.97
CA ARG A 247 20.46 -5.30 -9.33
C ARG A 247 21.75 -5.82 -8.70
N ILE A 248 21.67 -6.91 -7.95
CA ILE A 248 22.83 -7.54 -7.29
C ILE A 248 23.84 -8.00 -8.35
N LYS A 249 23.37 -8.67 -9.40
CA LYS A 249 24.22 -9.13 -10.50
C LYS A 249 24.89 -7.98 -11.25
N ASP A 250 24.18 -6.88 -11.44
CA ASP A 250 24.66 -5.69 -12.14
C ASP A 250 25.53 -4.78 -11.24
N GLN A 251 25.87 -5.22 -10.02
CA GLN A 251 26.65 -4.47 -9.03
C GLN A 251 26.03 -3.11 -8.66
N LYS A 252 24.69 -3.02 -8.75
CA LYS A 252 23.88 -1.88 -8.32
C LYS A 252 23.15 -2.12 -6.99
N ALA A 253 23.52 -3.20 -6.29
CA ALA A 253 22.93 -3.51 -4.99
C ALA A 253 23.34 -2.48 -3.94
N GLU A 254 22.38 -2.15 -3.10
CA GLU A 254 22.57 -1.32 -1.91
C GLU A 254 22.70 -2.21 -0.66
N LYS A 255 23.08 -1.58 0.46
CA LYS A 255 23.21 -2.29 1.74
C LYS A 255 21.85 -2.86 2.13
N GLY A 256 21.79 -4.18 2.34
CA GLY A 256 20.57 -4.88 2.76
C GLY A 256 19.83 -5.60 1.63
N ASP A 257 20.13 -5.30 0.35
CA ASP A 257 19.44 -5.93 -0.79
C ASP A 257 19.62 -7.46 -0.81
N GLU A 258 20.79 -7.98 -0.40
CA GLU A 258 21.03 -9.42 -0.29
C GLU A 258 20.18 -10.08 0.81
N GLY A 259 20.01 -9.40 1.96
CA GLY A 259 19.18 -9.89 3.06
C GLY A 259 17.70 -9.89 2.67
N LEU A 260 17.23 -8.78 2.12
CA LEU A 260 15.89 -8.64 1.58
C LEU A 260 15.60 -9.73 0.53
N LEU A 261 16.54 -9.99 -0.38
CA LEU A 261 16.38 -11.03 -1.40
C LEU A 261 16.11 -12.40 -0.77
N GLU A 262 16.85 -12.77 0.26
CA GLU A 262 16.65 -14.05 0.94
C GLU A 262 15.31 -14.09 1.69
N GLU A 263 14.90 -13.00 2.34
CA GLU A 263 13.59 -12.87 2.99
C GLU A 263 12.44 -13.03 1.99
N LEU A 264 12.49 -12.33 0.86
CA LEU A 264 11.45 -12.45 -0.18
C LEU A 264 11.39 -13.87 -0.75
N LYS A 265 12.55 -14.55 -0.91
CA LYS A 265 12.61 -15.95 -1.34
C LYS A 265 12.00 -16.91 -0.32
N VAL A 266 12.19 -16.67 0.97
CA VAL A 266 11.56 -17.46 2.03
C VAL A 266 10.05 -17.26 1.98
N LYS A 267 9.59 -16.01 1.97
CA LYS A 267 8.17 -15.66 1.87
C LYS A 267 7.49 -16.30 0.65
N LEU A 268 8.14 -16.26 -0.52
CA LEU A 268 7.60 -16.90 -1.73
C LEU A 268 7.45 -18.42 -1.57
N LYS A 269 8.39 -19.09 -0.89
CA LYS A 269 8.29 -20.54 -0.62
C LYS A 269 7.13 -20.85 0.31
N GLU A 270 6.94 -20.05 1.35
CA GLU A 270 5.83 -20.22 2.31
C GLU A 270 4.47 -20.04 1.65
N LEU A 271 4.32 -19.01 0.81
CA LEU A 271 3.09 -18.78 0.04
C LEU A 271 2.77 -19.97 -0.89
N LYS A 272 3.78 -20.53 -1.57
CA LYS A 272 3.61 -21.70 -2.44
C LYS A 272 3.17 -22.94 -1.67
N VAL A 273 3.80 -23.22 -0.53
CA VAL A 273 3.44 -24.36 0.33
C VAL A 273 2.02 -24.20 0.87
N THR A 274 1.63 -22.98 1.25
CA THR A 274 0.30 -22.67 1.75
C THR A 274 -0.76 -22.87 0.67
N GLU A 275 -0.51 -22.40 -0.55
CA GLU A 275 -1.42 -22.59 -1.69
C GLU A 275 -1.58 -24.09 -2.03
N GLU A 276 -0.49 -24.85 -2.12
CA GLU A 276 -0.53 -26.30 -2.40
C GLU A 276 -1.35 -27.07 -1.34
N SER A 277 -1.20 -26.68 -0.07
CA SER A 277 -1.96 -27.25 1.04
C SER A 277 -3.45 -26.92 0.91
N PHE A 278 -3.79 -25.67 0.62
CA PHE A 278 -5.17 -25.23 0.43
C PHE A 278 -5.83 -25.93 -0.77
N ASP A 279 -5.09 -26.09 -1.87
CA ASP A 279 -5.54 -26.79 -3.08
C ASP A 279 -5.83 -28.27 -2.81
N THR A 280 -4.99 -28.92 -1.99
CA THR A 280 -5.19 -30.30 -1.56
C THR A 280 -6.46 -30.44 -0.73
N ILE A 281 -6.64 -29.58 0.27
CA ILE A 281 -7.85 -29.54 1.12
C ILE A 281 -9.10 -29.28 0.27
N LYS A 282 -9.02 -28.37 -0.71
CA LYS A 282 -10.13 -28.03 -1.61
C LYS A 282 -10.52 -29.22 -2.48
N ARG A 283 -9.55 -29.95 -3.05
CA ARG A 283 -9.80 -31.17 -3.84
C ARG A 283 -10.45 -32.27 -3.00
N GLU A 284 -9.95 -32.50 -1.79
CA GLU A 284 -10.53 -33.48 -0.86
C GLU A 284 -11.97 -33.10 -0.46
N SER A 285 -12.19 -31.83 -0.12
CA SER A 285 -13.51 -31.31 0.23
C SER A 285 -14.52 -31.46 -0.91
N VAL A 286 -14.12 -31.11 -2.14
CA VAL A 286 -14.95 -31.29 -3.34
C VAL A 286 -15.24 -32.77 -3.60
N ALA A 287 -14.27 -33.67 -3.39
CA ALA A 287 -14.47 -35.10 -3.55
C ALA A 287 -15.48 -35.65 -2.53
N GLN A 288 -15.39 -35.23 -1.26
CA GLN A 288 -16.36 -35.59 -0.22
C GLN A 288 -17.77 -35.08 -0.52
N VAL A 289 -17.91 -33.80 -0.93
CA VAL A 289 -19.21 -33.23 -1.32
C VAL A 289 -19.82 -34.01 -2.50
N LYS A 290 -19.02 -34.37 -3.51
CA LYS A 290 -19.48 -35.18 -4.65
C LYS A 290 -19.93 -36.58 -4.24
N GLN A 291 -19.25 -37.18 -3.25
CA GLN A 291 -19.61 -38.48 -2.69
C GLN A 291 -20.95 -38.41 -1.93
N VAL A 292 -21.18 -37.35 -1.15
CA VAL A 292 -22.43 -37.14 -0.40
C VAL A 292 -23.60 -36.81 -1.32
N LEU A 293 -23.38 -36.01 -2.37
CA LEU A 293 -24.42 -35.62 -3.34
C LEU A 293 -24.77 -36.72 -4.35
N GLY A 294 -24.11 -37.89 -4.30
CA GLY A 294 -24.48 -39.06 -5.10
C GLY A 294 -24.44 -38.81 -6.62
N VAL A 295 -23.62 -37.88 -7.09
CA VAL A 295 -23.52 -37.54 -8.52
C VAL A 295 -22.72 -38.65 -9.24
N ALA A 296 -23.42 -39.74 -9.57
CA ALA A 296 -22.90 -40.79 -10.44
C ALA A 296 -22.52 -40.16 -11.80
N PRO A 297 -21.41 -40.58 -12.43
CA PRO A 297 -21.10 -40.14 -13.78
C PRO A 297 -22.24 -40.61 -14.69
N VAL A 298 -22.95 -39.65 -15.30
CA VAL A 298 -23.96 -39.93 -16.32
C VAL A 298 -23.21 -40.54 -17.49
N ASN A 299 -23.18 -41.87 -17.53
CA ASN A 299 -22.57 -42.63 -18.60
C ASN A 299 -23.39 -42.35 -19.87
N ASP A 300 -22.78 -41.65 -20.82
CA ASP A 300 -23.40 -41.17 -22.04
C ASP A 300 -24.11 -42.33 -22.77
N LEU A 301 -25.45 -42.27 -22.83
CA LEU A 301 -26.31 -43.31 -23.41
C LEU A 301 -26.22 -43.35 -24.95
N THR A 302 -25.20 -42.73 -25.57
CA THR A 302 -24.95 -42.74 -27.02
C THR A 302 -24.76 -44.16 -27.59
N SER A 303 -24.55 -45.17 -26.73
CA SER A 303 -24.47 -46.58 -27.12
C SER A 303 -25.84 -47.30 -27.21
N MET A 304 -26.96 -46.68 -26.83
CA MET A 304 -28.29 -47.31 -26.88
C MET A 304 -29.09 -47.09 -28.19
N VAL A 305 -28.53 -46.42 -29.20
CA VAL A 305 -29.12 -46.44 -30.55
C VAL A 305 -28.61 -47.68 -31.30
N LYS A 306 -29.29 -48.80 -31.08
CA LYS A 306 -29.12 -50.03 -31.88
C LYS A 306 -29.34 -49.69 -33.36
N LYS A 307 -28.24 -49.64 -34.13
CA LYS A 307 -28.25 -49.68 -35.61
C LYS A 307 -29.07 -50.88 -36.07
N ARG A 308 -30.29 -50.64 -36.57
CA ARG A 308 -31.02 -51.62 -37.39
C ARG A 308 -30.19 -51.87 -38.66
N LYS A 309 -29.57 -53.05 -38.75
CA LYS A 309 -28.91 -53.52 -39.98
C LYS A 309 -29.99 -53.76 -41.07
N PRO A 310 -29.78 -53.31 -42.31
CA PRO A 310 -30.63 -53.71 -43.43
C PRO A 310 -30.34 -55.16 -43.84
N LYS A 311 -31.39 -55.96 -44.04
CA LYS A 311 -31.32 -57.30 -44.64
C LYS A 311 -31.01 -57.18 -46.13
N GLN A 312 -29.93 -57.80 -46.59
CA GLN A 312 -29.79 -58.25 -47.96
C GLN A 312 -30.30 -59.69 -48.03
N ASP A 313 -31.28 -59.93 -48.89
CA ASP A 313 -31.53 -61.25 -49.45
C ASP A 313 -31.57 -61.13 -50.98
N GLN A 314 -30.79 -62.00 -51.62
CA GLN A 314 -30.62 -62.12 -53.07
C GLN A 314 -31.71 -63.00 -53.64
N THR A 315 -32.31 -62.64 -54.79
CA THR A 315 -32.56 -63.49 -55.98
C THR A 315 -33.33 -62.68 -57.03
N GLN A 316 -32.66 -62.27 -58.11
CA GLN A 316 -32.61 -62.90 -59.44
C GLN A 316 -33.82 -62.62 -60.36
N GLN A 317 -33.49 -61.98 -61.49
CA GLN A 317 -34.04 -62.13 -62.86
C GLN A 317 -35.58 -62.08 -63.02
N THR A 318 -36.13 -61.17 -63.82
CA THR A 318 -36.16 -61.39 -65.28
C THR A 318 -36.67 -60.16 -66.05
N LYS A 319 -35.91 -59.80 -67.10
CA LYS A 319 -36.31 -59.55 -68.50
C LYS A 319 -37.52 -58.65 -68.84
N LYS A 320 -37.21 -57.83 -69.88
CA LYS A 320 -38.02 -57.35 -71.03
C LYS A 320 -38.74 -56.01 -70.83
N GLN A 321 -38.29 -54.98 -71.58
CA GLN A 321 -38.85 -54.55 -72.88
C GLN A 321 -40.28 -54.02 -72.71
N LYS A 322 -40.70 -52.87 -73.21
CA LYS A 322 -40.29 -52.11 -74.40
C LYS A 322 -41.15 -50.83 -74.41
N LYS A 323 -40.59 -49.79 -75.04
CA LYS A 323 -41.27 -48.63 -75.64
C LYS A 323 -41.99 -47.67 -74.70
#